data_AF-A0A6A7ATR4-F1
#
_entry.id   AF-A0A6A7ATR4-F1
#
_cell.length_a   1.000
_cell.length_b   1.000
_cell.length_c   1.000
_cell.angle_alpha   90.00
_cell.angle_beta   90.00
_cell.angle_gamma   90.00
#
_symmetry.space_group_name_H-M   'P 1'
#
loop_
_entity.id
_entity.type
_entity.pdbx_description
1 polymer ?
#
loop_
_entity_poly.entity_id
_entity_poly.type
_entity_poly.pdbx_seq_one_letter_code
_entity_poly.pdbx_strand_id
1 'polypeptide(L)'
;MAAQHSLYITVLNACAILFDLPLNLTDFMPVASFFENARRPMDIIQSEQTSWKLIWAFPRCNNFVSSDQQPAQDRRFTETVSNNFSMLRLRESRLNLGLKPSIDAAEQHQLYQYFYPGLGRPHGNILHWDMTTEDIAIRIPALTAISDYTPELTRDKVERRYNRQHYLNSCQELRRRMAEVKDTKTASDLRDFGQNSNLTCDFCSWLLDAGHHKSPTGAFGKSQRRVCILAACVRQLCQDKGSGSVARRILRAGRPLLVSLGYERHFVLLVVQLNDEGQPTFAILNSLNHHLPPAARQDLHNWTRNIIPVSQQPSEAECGYYVILNAWILALGLQPNPRVRVDWSDGFFENLMDLVHLTRMGYTSWDLICTFLKCNDLVLLSEVPNDRRFVKLEELRNDSADHLGIFLDEQTDMESYQAMTEADAAPTTSRLTLESIKTTNRCNISEGISHLTGTFYYDA
;
A
#
# COMPACT_ATOMS: atom_id res chain seq x y z
N MET A 1 3.18 26.67 18.93
CA MET A 1 2.28 27.53 18.13
C MET A 1 1.85 26.87 16.83
N ALA A 2 2.76 26.42 15.95
CA ALA A 2 2.38 25.83 14.64
C ALA A 2 1.38 24.65 14.72
N ALA A 3 1.54 23.75 15.69
CA ALA A 3 0.61 22.63 15.88
C ALA A 3 -0.82 23.07 16.27
N GLN A 4 -0.95 24.08 17.13
CA GLN A 4 -2.25 24.65 17.53
C GLN A 4 -2.93 25.36 16.35
N HIS A 5 -2.15 26.04 15.49
CA HIS A 5 -2.65 26.70 14.29
C HIS A 5 -3.22 25.70 13.28
N SER A 6 -2.57 24.54 13.10
CA SER A 6 -3.06 23.45 12.24
C SER A 6 -4.39 22.88 12.72
N LEU A 7 -4.58 22.76 14.04
CA LEU A 7 -5.82 22.24 14.62
C LEU A 7 -7.01 23.16 14.30
N TYR A 8 -6.83 24.48 14.43
CA TYR A 8 -7.88 25.46 14.12
C TYR A 8 -8.35 25.38 12.66
N ILE A 9 -7.42 25.32 11.71
CA ILE A 9 -7.77 25.20 10.28
C ILE A 9 -8.50 23.88 10.00
N THR A 10 -8.09 22.79 10.64
CA THR A 10 -8.72 21.47 10.47
C THR A 10 -10.18 21.49 10.92
N VAL A 11 -10.46 22.03 12.11
CA VAL A 11 -11.83 22.12 12.63
C VAL A 11 -12.68 23.04 11.74
N LEU A 12 -12.14 24.18 11.31
CA LEU A 12 -12.87 25.11 10.44
C LEU A 12 -13.16 24.53 9.04
N ASN A 13 -12.24 23.73 8.48
CA ASN A 13 -12.48 22.97 7.25
C ASN A 13 -13.61 21.96 7.43
N ALA A 14 -13.62 21.23 8.55
CA ALA A 14 -14.70 20.29 8.86
C ALA A 14 -16.05 21.02 9.00
N CYS A 15 -16.08 22.19 9.64
CA CYS A 15 -17.29 23.02 9.73
C CYS A 15 -17.76 23.52 8.36
N ALA A 16 -16.84 23.94 7.48
CA ALA A 16 -17.17 24.35 6.12
C ALA A 16 -17.80 23.20 5.31
N ILE A 17 -17.24 22.00 5.41
CA ILE A 17 -17.80 20.79 4.76
C ILE A 17 -19.17 20.43 5.34
N LEU A 18 -19.32 20.48 6.67
CA LEU A 18 -20.58 20.17 7.35
C LEU A 18 -21.73 21.07 6.85
N PHE A 19 -21.41 22.34 6.59
CA PHE A 19 -22.34 23.36 6.13
C PHE A 19 -22.41 23.54 4.61
N ASP A 20 -21.65 22.77 3.85
CA ASP A 20 -21.53 22.89 2.39
C ASP A 20 -21.14 24.31 1.94
N LEU A 21 -20.15 24.88 2.62
CA LEU A 21 -19.64 26.23 2.36
C LEU A 21 -18.35 26.16 1.52
N PRO A 22 -18.24 26.92 0.42
CA PRO A 22 -17.03 26.98 -0.37
C PRO A 22 -15.92 27.68 0.41
N LEU A 23 -14.74 27.05 0.48
CA LEU A 23 -13.55 27.64 1.08
C LEU A 23 -13.00 28.78 0.21
N ASN A 24 -12.48 29.82 0.84
CA ASN A 24 -11.77 30.89 0.14
C ASN A 24 -10.29 30.51 -0.05
N LEU A 25 -9.98 29.76 -1.10
CA LEU A 25 -8.61 29.27 -1.33
C LEU A 25 -7.67 30.31 -1.95
N THR A 26 -8.21 31.39 -2.53
CA THR A 26 -7.45 32.38 -3.28
C THR A 26 -7.03 33.57 -2.43
N ASP A 27 -7.93 34.06 -1.58
CA ASP A 27 -7.75 35.35 -0.89
C ASP A 27 -7.59 35.21 0.62
N PHE A 28 -7.74 34.01 1.17
CA PHE A 28 -7.55 33.76 2.60
C PHE A 28 -6.08 33.48 2.94
N MET A 29 -5.45 34.40 3.67
CA MET A 29 -4.19 34.16 4.36
C MET A 29 -4.38 34.35 5.87
N PRO A 30 -4.24 33.29 6.70
CA PRO A 30 -4.44 33.42 8.13
C PRO A 30 -3.31 34.27 8.75
N VAL A 31 -3.70 35.39 9.35
CA VAL A 31 -2.80 36.25 10.15
C VAL A 31 -2.82 35.84 11.62
N ALA A 32 -1.87 36.29 12.45
CA ALA A 32 -1.81 35.90 13.87
C ALA A 32 -3.13 36.14 14.63
N SER A 33 -3.79 37.28 14.37
CA SER A 33 -5.08 37.62 14.98
C SER A 33 -6.22 36.66 14.59
N PHE A 34 -6.13 35.99 13.44
CA PHE A 34 -7.11 34.95 13.06
C PHE A 34 -7.10 33.80 14.08
N PHE A 35 -5.92 33.32 14.48
CA PHE A 35 -5.80 32.21 15.42
C PHE A 35 -6.18 32.62 16.85
N GLU A 36 -5.86 33.85 17.24
CA GLU A 36 -6.32 34.42 18.51
C GLU A 36 -7.85 34.52 18.55
N ASN A 37 -8.46 34.99 17.46
CA ASN A 37 -9.90 35.08 17.32
C ASN A 37 -10.57 33.71 17.22
N ALA A 38 -9.91 32.70 16.63
CA ALA A 38 -10.42 31.34 16.50
C ALA A 38 -10.51 30.60 17.83
N ARG A 39 -9.70 30.97 18.82
CA ARG A 39 -9.67 30.31 20.13
C ARG A 39 -11.03 30.37 20.84
N ARG A 40 -11.66 31.53 20.89
CA ARG A 40 -12.95 31.71 21.59
C ARG A 40 -14.08 30.87 21.00
N PRO A 41 -14.35 30.88 19.68
CA PRO A 41 -15.32 29.97 19.07
C PRO A 41 -15.01 28.50 19.35
N MET A 42 -13.74 28.09 19.34
CA MET A 42 -13.38 26.70 19.62
C MET A 42 -13.63 26.30 21.06
N ASP A 43 -13.32 27.16 22.03
CA ASP A 43 -13.65 26.93 23.43
C ASP A 43 -15.17 26.80 23.62
N ILE A 44 -15.98 27.57 22.90
CA ILE A 44 -17.45 27.50 22.95
C ILE A 44 -17.99 26.24 22.22
N ILE A 45 -17.37 25.84 21.09
CA ILE A 45 -17.70 24.59 20.39
C ILE A 45 -17.42 23.40 21.31
N GLN A 46 -16.31 23.45 22.07
CA GLN A 46 -15.96 22.45 23.07
C GLN A 46 -16.84 22.49 24.31
N SER A 47 -17.40 23.65 24.67
CA SER A 47 -18.30 23.80 25.82
C SER A 47 -19.75 23.38 25.53
N GLU A 48 -20.01 22.75 24.38
CA GLU A 48 -21.28 22.07 24.05
C GLU A 48 -22.52 22.99 24.02
N GLN A 49 -22.35 24.29 23.88
CA GLN A 49 -23.46 25.27 23.89
C GLN A 49 -23.47 26.13 22.63
N THR A 50 -22.94 25.59 21.52
CA THR A 50 -22.78 26.37 20.30
C THR A 50 -23.89 26.10 19.29
N SER A 51 -24.57 27.15 18.84
CA SER A 51 -25.48 27.07 17.70
C SER A 51 -24.71 27.14 16.37
N TRP A 52 -25.29 26.58 15.31
CA TRP A 52 -24.74 26.68 13.95
C TRP A 52 -24.38 28.12 13.54
N LYS A 53 -25.09 29.12 14.08
CA LYS A 53 -24.90 30.55 13.77
C LYS A 53 -23.49 31.03 14.12
N LEU A 54 -22.96 30.61 15.27
CA LEU A 54 -21.62 31.03 15.72
C LEU A 54 -20.53 30.35 14.88
N ILE A 55 -20.71 29.06 14.58
CA ILE A 55 -19.78 28.26 13.79
C ILE A 55 -19.74 28.74 12.33
N TRP A 56 -20.86 29.27 11.81
CA TRP A 56 -20.92 29.89 10.48
C TRP A 56 -20.39 31.32 10.46
N ALA A 57 -20.71 32.13 11.47
CA ALA A 57 -20.31 33.54 11.51
C ALA A 57 -18.79 33.71 11.56
N PHE A 58 -18.07 32.85 12.29
CA PHE A 58 -16.62 32.99 12.44
C PHE A 58 -15.84 32.81 11.13
N PRO A 59 -15.99 31.72 10.35
CA PRO A 59 -15.35 31.57 9.05
C PRO A 59 -15.69 32.71 8.09
N ARG A 60 -16.95 33.16 8.09
CA ARG A 60 -17.41 34.24 7.21
C ARG A 60 -16.75 35.58 7.54
N CYS A 61 -16.74 35.99 8.81
CA CYS A 61 -16.16 37.26 9.24
C CYS A 61 -14.64 37.34 9.05
N ASN A 62 -13.97 36.20 8.89
CA ASN A 62 -12.52 36.11 8.68
C ASN A 62 -12.16 35.80 7.22
N ASN A 63 -13.10 35.89 6.27
CA ASN A 63 -12.91 35.54 4.86
C ASN A 63 -12.39 34.10 4.64
N PHE A 64 -12.63 33.17 5.58
CA PHE A 64 -12.21 31.77 5.48
C PHE A 64 -13.08 30.98 4.48
N VAL A 65 -14.35 31.36 4.36
CA VAL A 65 -15.29 30.86 3.33
C VAL A 65 -15.61 31.99 2.35
N SER A 66 -15.85 31.63 1.08
CA SER A 66 -16.10 32.60 -0.01
C SER A 66 -17.60 32.90 -0.21
N SER A 67 -18.49 32.24 0.53
CA SER A 67 -19.94 32.44 0.42
C SER A 67 -20.51 33.22 1.61
N ASP A 68 -21.38 34.18 1.31
CA ASP A 68 -22.22 34.88 2.28
C ASP A 68 -23.53 34.14 2.59
N GLN A 69 -23.82 33.04 1.88
CA GLN A 69 -25.05 32.29 2.10
C GLN A 69 -25.00 31.54 3.43
N GLN A 70 -26.13 31.54 4.14
CA GLN A 70 -26.31 30.69 5.32
C GLN A 70 -26.33 29.21 4.90
N PRO A 71 -25.89 28.28 5.76
CA PRO A 71 -26.00 26.84 5.48
C PRO A 71 -27.44 26.44 5.16
N ALA A 72 -27.66 25.40 4.36
CA ALA A 72 -28.99 24.88 4.08
C ALA A 72 -29.73 24.47 5.38
N GLN A 73 -31.07 24.53 5.40
CA GLN A 73 -31.85 24.36 6.63
C GLN A 73 -31.65 22.98 7.29
N ASP A 74 -31.40 21.94 6.49
CA ASP A 74 -31.09 20.57 6.91
C ASP A 74 -29.68 20.40 7.51
N ARG A 75 -28.79 21.38 7.31
CA ARG A 75 -27.43 21.41 7.88
C ARG A 75 -27.33 22.27 9.14
N ARG A 76 -28.42 22.94 9.53
CA ARG A 76 -28.48 23.79 10.73
C ARG A 76 -28.85 22.96 11.95
N PHE A 77 -28.11 23.17 13.04
CA PHE A 77 -28.40 22.55 14.34
C PHE A 77 -28.52 23.61 15.42
N THR A 78 -29.52 23.49 16.29
CA THR A 78 -29.81 24.48 17.32
C THR A 78 -28.67 24.57 18.33
N GLU A 79 -28.13 23.43 18.76
CA GLU A 79 -27.06 23.32 19.75
C GLU A 79 -26.17 22.11 19.41
N THR A 80 -24.88 22.20 19.70
CA THR A 80 -23.94 21.07 19.74
C THR A 80 -24.33 20.14 20.90
N VAL A 81 -24.42 18.83 20.69
CA VAL A 81 -24.79 17.87 21.75
C VAL A 81 -23.57 17.06 22.17
N SER A 82 -23.38 16.88 23.48
CA SER A 82 -22.35 15.97 24.01
C SER A 82 -22.59 14.55 23.50
N ASN A 83 -21.49 13.88 23.17
CA ASN A 83 -21.46 12.50 22.73
C ASN A 83 -21.68 11.57 23.94
N ASN A 84 -22.89 11.55 24.50
CA ASN A 84 -23.35 10.36 25.20
C ASN A 84 -23.46 9.25 24.13
N PHE A 85 -22.49 8.34 24.14
CA PHE A 85 -22.35 7.15 23.28
C PHE A 85 -23.66 6.34 23.06
N SER A 86 -24.70 6.58 23.86
CA SER A 86 -26.02 5.96 23.77
C SER A 86 -26.77 6.30 22.47
N MET A 87 -26.65 7.53 21.93
CA MET A 87 -27.41 7.93 20.73
C MET A 87 -26.85 7.35 19.42
N LEU A 88 -25.53 7.18 19.31
CA LEU A 88 -24.89 6.50 18.17
C LEU A 88 -25.27 5.02 18.11
N ARG A 89 -25.30 4.33 19.27
CA ARG A 89 -25.80 2.95 19.36
C ARG A 89 -27.28 2.83 19.01
N LEU A 90 -28.11 3.81 19.37
CA LEU A 90 -29.53 3.84 19.01
C LEU A 90 -29.77 4.08 17.51
N ARG A 91 -28.86 4.81 16.85
CA ARG A 91 -28.92 5.04 15.40
C ARG A 91 -28.42 3.83 14.61
N GLU A 92 -27.33 3.19 15.04
CA GLU A 92 -26.84 1.93 14.48
C GLU A 92 -27.88 0.81 14.60
N SER A 93 -28.52 0.67 15.77
CA SER A 93 -29.58 -0.33 15.96
C SER A 93 -30.82 -0.08 15.10
N ARG A 94 -31.16 1.18 14.78
CA ARG A 94 -32.24 1.51 13.83
C ARG A 94 -31.85 1.24 12.37
N LEU A 95 -30.59 1.46 11.99
CA LEU A 95 -30.09 1.14 10.65
C LEU A 95 -30.00 -0.37 10.42
N ASN A 96 -29.71 -1.15 11.47
CA ASN A 96 -29.68 -2.61 11.44
C ASN A 96 -31.09 -3.27 11.49
N LEU A 97 -32.15 -2.50 11.76
CA LEU A 97 -33.54 -2.98 11.76
C LEU A 97 -34.28 -2.70 10.44
N GLY A 98 -33.59 -2.16 9.43
CA GLY A 98 -34.14 -1.94 8.10
C GLY A 98 -34.33 -3.26 7.32
N LEU A 99 -35.49 -3.89 7.49
CA LEU A 99 -36.00 -5.00 6.67
C LEU A 99 -35.75 -4.76 5.17
N LYS A 100 -34.85 -5.55 4.58
CA LYS A 100 -34.88 -5.88 3.15
C LYS A 100 -35.59 -7.24 2.96
N PRO A 101 -36.25 -7.48 1.83
CA PRO A 101 -37.07 -8.67 1.65
C PRO A 101 -36.24 -9.95 1.73
N SER A 102 -36.82 -10.93 2.41
CA SER A 102 -36.35 -12.30 2.60
C SER A 102 -35.65 -12.87 1.37
N ILE A 103 -34.45 -13.43 1.58
CA ILE A 103 -33.88 -14.47 0.73
C ILE A 103 -34.93 -15.58 0.56
N ASP A 104 -35.05 -16.13 -0.65
CA ASP A 104 -36.00 -17.19 -0.99
C ASP A 104 -35.84 -18.38 -0.02
N ALA A 105 -36.95 -18.89 0.50
CA ALA A 105 -36.97 -20.03 1.42
C ALA A 105 -36.30 -21.27 0.80
N ALA A 106 -36.26 -21.36 -0.54
CA ALA A 106 -35.54 -22.41 -1.26
C ALA A 106 -34.00 -22.30 -1.11
N GLU A 107 -33.45 -21.08 -1.09
CA GLU A 107 -32.01 -20.85 -0.87
C GLU A 107 -31.62 -21.10 0.59
N GLN A 108 -32.50 -20.77 1.54
CA GLN A 108 -32.27 -21.12 2.95
C GLN A 108 -32.15 -22.64 3.15
N HIS A 109 -32.98 -23.45 2.46
CA HIS A 109 -32.98 -24.90 2.64
C HIS A 109 -31.66 -25.56 2.21
N GLN A 110 -30.96 -25.00 1.22
CA GLN A 110 -29.67 -25.53 0.75
C GLN A 110 -28.50 -25.23 1.69
N LEU A 111 -28.59 -24.18 2.51
CA LEU A 111 -27.56 -23.85 3.52
C LEU A 111 -27.63 -24.78 4.73
N TYR A 112 -28.81 -25.31 5.05
CA TYR A 112 -29.02 -26.14 6.25
C TYR A 112 -28.82 -27.65 6.04
N GLN A 113 -28.69 -28.13 4.79
CA GLN A 113 -28.50 -29.56 4.50
C GLN A 113 -27.17 -30.15 5.03
N TYR A 114 -26.21 -29.29 5.40
CA TYR A 114 -24.92 -29.70 5.97
C TYR A 114 -24.93 -29.86 7.50
N PHE A 115 -26.04 -29.55 8.17
CA PHE A 115 -26.16 -29.65 9.63
C PHE A 115 -27.08 -30.81 10.01
N TYR A 116 -26.53 -31.80 10.73
CA TYR A 116 -27.30 -32.93 11.23
C TYR A 116 -28.44 -32.46 12.17
N PRO A 117 -29.69 -32.91 11.95
CA PRO A 117 -30.79 -32.61 12.87
C PRO A 117 -30.48 -33.22 14.24
N GLY A 118 -30.28 -32.39 15.27
CA GLY A 118 -30.06 -32.82 16.65
C GLY A 118 -28.79 -32.28 17.34
N LEU A 119 -27.90 -31.60 16.61
CA LEU A 119 -26.71 -30.94 17.21
C LEU A 119 -26.87 -29.41 17.39
N GLY A 120 -28.02 -28.85 17.02
CA GLY A 120 -28.28 -27.41 17.14
C GLY A 120 -28.36 -26.97 18.60
N ARG A 121 -27.32 -26.28 19.10
CA ARG A 121 -27.44 -25.51 20.34
C ARG A 121 -28.38 -24.31 20.08
N PRO A 122 -29.27 -23.97 21.03
CA PRO A 122 -30.13 -22.79 20.90
C PRO A 122 -29.30 -21.52 20.70
N HIS A 123 -29.81 -20.60 19.87
CA HIS A 123 -29.20 -19.30 19.57
C HIS A 123 -29.16 -18.43 20.84
N GLY A 124 -28.14 -18.61 21.68
CA GLY A 124 -27.81 -17.69 22.76
C GLY A 124 -26.84 -16.62 22.30
N ASN A 125 -26.75 -15.52 23.05
CA ASN A 125 -25.84 -14.36 22.85
C ASN A 125 -24.33 -14.71 22.92
N ILE A 126 -23.99 -16.00 22.87
CA ILE A 126 -22.68 -16.61 23.12
C ILE A 126 -22.15 -17.30 21.85
N LEU A 127 -22.94 -17.42 20.77
CA LEU A 127 -22.50 -18.11 19.55
C LEU A 127 -21.63 -17.23 18.63
N HIS A 128 -20.36 -17.62 18.53
CA HIS A 128 -19.24 -16.96 17.85
C HIS A 128 -19.20 -17.16 16.33
N TRP A 129 -20.23 -16.75 15.59
CA TRP A 129 -20.28 -16.94 14.13
C TRP A 129 -19.60 -15.83 13.30
N ASP A 130 -18.65 -15.08 13.87
CA ASP A 130 -17.88 -14.07 13.13
C ASP A 130 -16.78 -14.66 12.24
N MET A 131 -16.78 -15.97 12.00
CA MET A 131 -15.82 -16.63 11.11
C MET A 131 -16.08 -16.19 9.67
N THR A 132 -15.02 -15.74 9.00
CA THR A 132 -15.09 -15.40 7.57
C THR A 132 -15.09 -16.66 6.71
N THR A 133 -15.43 -16.50 5.44
CA THR A 133 -15.24 -17.54 4.42
C THR A 133 -13.80 -18.07 4.42
N GLU A 134 -12.80 -17.21 4.67
CA GLU A 134 -11.39 -17.61 4.75
C GLU A 134 -11.09 -18.46 6.00
N ASP A 135 -11.67 -18.09 7.15
CA ASP A 135 -11.52 -18.88 8.38
C ASP A 135 -12.08 -20.29 8.19
N ILE A 136 -13.27 -20.40 7.59
CA ILE A 136 -13.97 -21.68 7.37
C ILE A 136 -13.26 -22.52 6.30
N ALA A 137 -12.86 -21.92 5.18
CA ALA A 137 -12.32 -22.66 4.04
C ALA A 137 -10.83 -23.00 4.19
N ILE A 138 -10.06 -22.20 4.94
CA ILE A 138 -8.58 -22.29 4.96
C ILE A 138 -8.06 -22.53 6.37
N ARG A 139 -8.38 -21.63 7.32
CA ARG A 139 -7.70 -21.60 8.62
C ARG A 139 -8.13 -22.76 9.52
N ILE A 140 -9.43 -23.00 9.62
CA ILE A 140 -9.98 -24.08 10.46
C ILE A 140 -9.54 -25.47 9.96
N PRO A 141 -9.63 -25.81 8.66
CA PRO A 141 -9.13 -27.09 8.16
C PRO A 141 -7.64 -27.30 8.44
N ALA A 142 -6.81 -26.29 8.22
CA ALA A 142 -5.38 -26.38 8.47
C ALA A 142 -5.05 -26.58 9.96
N LEU A 143 -5.72 -25.85 10.86
CA LEU A 143 -5.59 -26.05 12.30
C LEU A 143 -6.12 -27.41 12.76
N THR A 144 -7.16 -27.93 12.09
CA THR A 144 -7.76 -29.24 12.41
C THR A 144 -6.83 -30.38 12.00
N ALA A 145 -6.15 -30.28 10.85
CA ALA A 145 -5.22 -31.29 10.33
C ALA A 145 -4.06 -31.63 11.27
N ILE A 146 -3.72 -30.71 12.18
CA ILE A 146 -2.66 -30.81 13.18
C ILE A 146 -3.20 -30.82 14.61
N SER A 147 -4.51 -30.98 14.79
CA SER A 147 -5.18 -31.03 16.10
C SER A 147 -5.00 -29.77 16.99
N ASP A 148 -4.90 -28.58 16.39
CA ASP A 148 -4.79 -27.29 17.12
C ASP A 148 -6.07 -26.42 17.02
N TYR A 149 -7.12 -26.90 16.35
CA TYR A 149 -8.45 -26.28 16.33
C TYR A 149 -9.35 -26.88 17.43
N THR A 150 -10.07 -26.01 18.15
CA THR A 150 -11.23 -26.42 18.95
C THR A 150 -12.43 -25.51 18.66
N PRO A 151 -13.68 -26.02 18.68
CA PRO A 151 -14.87 -25.21 18.37
C PRO A 151 -15.08 -23.99 19.28
N GLU A 152 -14.43 -23.94 20.44
CA GLU A 152 -14.48 -22.85 21.41
C GLU A 152 -13.53 -21.68 21.08
N LEU A 153 -12.70 -21.82 20.03
CA LEU A 153 -11.83 -20.73 19.61
C LEU A 153 -12.64 -19.60 19.00
N THR A 154 -12.45 -18.39 19.54
CA THR A 154 -12.92 -17.16 18.89
C THR A 154 -12.18 -16.95 17.58
N ARG A 155 -12.77 -16.19 16.65
CA ARG A 155 -12.14 -15.86 15.36
C ARG A 155 -10.71 -15.34 15.52
N ASP A 156 -10.51 -14.36 16.41
CA ASP A 156 -9.17 -13.84 16.72
C ASP A 156 -8.19 -14.93 17.17
N LYS A 157 -8.65 -15.94 17.91
CA LYS A 157 -7.79 -17.06 18.34
C LYS A 157 -7.50 -18.01 17.20
N VAL A 158 -8.47 -18.29 16.33
CA VAL A 158 -8.27 -19.07 15.09
C VAL A 158 -7.23 -18.38 14.21
N GLU A 159 -7.40 -17.08 13.94
CA GLU A 159 -6.46 -16.29 13.15
C GLU A 159 -5.06 -16.28 13.78
N ARG A 160 -4.94 -16.00 15.09
CA ARG A 160 -3.64 -16.02 15.78
C ARG A 160 -2.95 -17.37 15.77
N ARG A 161 -3.69 -18.48 15.99
CA ARG A 161 -3.10 -19.83 15.99
C ARG A 161 -2.65 -20.24 14.60
N TYR A 162 -3.51 -20.03 13.60
CA TYR A 162 -3.19 -20.34 12.22
C TYR A 162 -1.96 -19.55 11.74
N ASN A 163 -1.95 -18.24 11.99
CA ASN A 163 -0.81 -17.39 11.65
C ASN A 163 0.46 -17.84 12.38
N ARG A 164 0.39 -18.23 13.66
CA ARG A 164 1.57 -18.72 14.42
C ARG A 164 2.20 -19.96 13.77
N GLN A 165 1.41 -20.93 13.33
CA GLN A 165 1.96 -22.14 12.72
C GLN A 165 2.42 -21.92 11.30
N HIS A 166 1.67 -21.16 10.52
CA HIS A 166 2.08 -20.78 9.18
C HIS A 166 3.39 -19.98 9.22
N TYR A 167 3.56 -19.10 10.20
CA TYR A 167 4.79 -18.38 10.52
C TYR A 167 5.93 -19.34 10.86
N LEU A 168 5.73 -20.26 11.82
CA LEU A 168 6.77 -21.22 12.24
C LEU A 168 7.26 -22.07 11.07
N ASN A 169 6.34 -22.57 10.24
CA ASN A 169 6.69 -23.35 9.06
C ASN A 169 7.43 -22.50 8.02
N SER A 170 6.97 -21.27 7.76
CA SER A 170 7.62 -20.35 6.82
C SER A 170 9.03 -19.98 7.25
N CYS A 171 9.27 -19.78 8.56
CA CYS A 171 10.58 -19.43 9.06
C CYS A 171 11.55 -20.62 9.14
N GLN A 172 11.06 -21.83 9.46
CA GLN A 172 11.87 -23.04 9.34
C GLN A 172 12.30 -23.26 7.88
N GLU A 173 11.36 -23.08 6.95
CA GLU A 173 11.62 -23.17 5.51
C GLU A 173 12.61 -22.09 5.04
N LEU A 174 12.48 -20.85 5.53
CA LEU A 174 13.44 -19.78 5.26
C LEU A 174 14.85 -20.19 5.69
N ARG A 175 15.02 -20.68 6.93
CA ARG A 175 16.32 -21.09 7.45
C ARG A 175 16.92 -22.23 6.62
N ARG A 176 16.10 -23.23 6.26
CA ARG A 176 16.51 -24.34 5.40
C ARG A 176 17.02 -23.83 4.05
N ARG A 177 16.25 -22.98 3.37
CA ARG A 177 16.60 -22.43 2.05
C ARG A 177 17.81 -21.49 2.10
N MET A 178 17.89 -20.63 3.11
CA MET A 178 19.06 -19.78 3.31
C MET A 178 20.33 -20.63 3.51
N ALA A 179 20.25 -21.75 4.24
CA ALA A 179 21.37 -22.68 4.40
C ALA A 179 21.73 -23.39 3.09
N GLU A 180 20.75 -23.74 2.25
CA GLU A 180 20.97 -24.36 0.93
C GLU A 180 21.65 -23.41 -0.06
N VAL A 181 21.25 -22.13 -0.06
CA VAL A 181 21.89 -21.13 -0.91
C VAL A 181 23.27 -20.76 -0.39
N LYS A 182 23.49 -20.75 0.93
CA LYS A 182 24.79 -20.48 1.56
C LYS A 182 25.72 -21.71 1.56
N ASP A 183 25.95 -22.28 0.38
CA ASP A 183 27.04 -23.24 0.21
C ASP A 183 28.41 -22.59 0.47
N THR A 184 29.49 -23.38 0.53
CA THR A 184 30.83 -22.87 0.87
C THR A 184 31.30 -21.76 -0.07
N LYS A 185 30.93 -21.82 -1.34
CA LYS A 185 31.26 -20.81 -2.35
C LYS A 185 30.45 -19.53 -2.12
N THR A 186 29.14 -19.62 -2.02
CA THR A 186 28.23 -18.49 -1.84
C THR A 186 28.48 -17.80 -0.51
N ALA A 187 28.83 -18.55 0.54
CA ALA A 187 29.26 -17.99 1.81
C ALA A 187 30.59 -17.24 1.70
N SER A 188 31.52 -17.68 0.85
CA SER A 188 32.73 -16.91 0.54
C SER A 188 32.38 -15.64 -0.23
N ASP A 189 31.58 -15.76 -1.29
CA ASP A 189 31.14 -14.64 -2.10
C ASP A 189 30.41 -13.58 -1.25
N LEU A 190 29.56 -13.98 -0.30
CA LEU A 190 28.89 -13.08 0.64
C LEU A 190 29.88 -12.36 1.57
N ARG A 191 30.87 -13.08 2.11
CA ARG A 191 31.92 -12.48 2.95
C ARG A 191 32.78 -11.50 2.16
N ASP A 192 33.22 -11.90 0.98
CA ASP A 192 34.04 -11.08 0.09
C ASP A 192 33.26 -9.85 -0.36
N PHE A 193 31.96 -10.00 -0.64
CA PHE A 193 31.08 -8.89 -0.95
C PHE A 193 30.98 -7.93 0.23
N GLY A 194 30.68 -8.43 1.43
CA GLY A 194 30.54 -7.60 2.63
C GLY A 194 31.82 -6.88 3.04
N GLN A 195 33.00 -7.49 2.83
CA GLN A 195 34.30 -6.89 3.15
C GLN A 195 34.76 -5.86 2.11
N ASN A 196 34.46 -6.07 0.82
CA ASN A 196 34.92 -5.21 -0.27
C ASN A 196 33.92 -4.12 -0.66
N SER A 197 32.63 -4.29 -0.34
CA SER A 197 31.68 -3.21 -0.45
C SER A 197 32.03 -2.16 0.60
N ASN A 198 32.53 -0.99 0.17
CA ASN A 198 32.71 0.20 1.01
C ASN A 198 31.34 0.66 1.56
N LEU A 199 30.79 -0.10 2.51
CA LEU A 199 29.50 0.16 3.17
C LEU A 199 29.61 1.26 4.22
N THR A 200 30.77 1.92 4.36
CA THR A 200 30.92 3.18 5.12
C THR A 200 30.21 4.38 4.47
N CYS A 201 29.46 4.11 3.41
CA CYS A 201 28.42 4.94 2.85
C CYS A 201 27.46 5.42 3.97
N ASP A 202 27.49 6.72 4.27
CA ASP A 202 26.51 7.43 5.12
C ASP A 202 25.09 6.93 4.84
N PHE A 203 24.21 6.98 5.84
CA PHE A 203 22.82 6.50 5.78
C PHE A 203 22.19 6.52 4.37
N CYS A 204 21.94 5.34 3.81
CA CYS A 204 21.35 5.16 2.47
C CYS A 204 22.15 5.75 1.29
N SER A 205 23.45 6.05 1.38
CA SER A 205 24.17 6.64 0.24
C SER A 205 24.30 5.69 -0.96
N TRP A 206 24.21 4.38 -0.75
CA TRP A 206 24.06 3.38 -1.82
C TRP A 206 22.68 3.43 -2.52
N LEU A 207 21.66 4.00 -1.87
CA LEU A 207 20.36 4.36 -2.46
C LEU A 207 20.34 5.80 -3.00
N LEU A 208 21.10 6.73 -2.39
CA LEU A 208 21.20 8.15 -2.75
C LEU A 208 22.29 8.46 -3.80
N ASP A 209 23.01 7.47 -4.35
CA ASP A 209 24.09 7.71 -5.34
C ASP A 209 23.58 8.20 -6.73
N ALA A 210 22.45 8.91 -6.71
CA ALA A 210 21.97 9.86 -7.71
C ALA A 210 22.87 11.11 -7.86
N GLY A 211 23.94 11.22 -7.06
CA GLY A 211 24.97 12.24 -7.23
C GLY A 211 25.64 12.17 -8.60
N HIS A 212 25.96 10.97 -9.11
CA HIS A 212 26.47 10.73 -10.47
C HIS A 212 25.99 9.34 -10.95
N HIS A 213 24.85 9.27 -11.64
CA HIS A 213 24.40 8.14 -12.48
C HIS A 213 24.43 6.69 -11.91
N LYS A 214 24.34 6.46 -10.60
CA LYS A 214 24.39 5.09 -10.06
C LYS A 214 23.17 4.79 -9.17
N SER A 215 22.24 4.02 -9.71
CA SER A 215 21.07 3.49 -8.98
C SER A 215 21.13 1.96 -8.99
N PRO A 216 20.69 1.26 -7.92
CA PRO A 216 20.59 -0.20 -7.91
C PRO A 216 19.33 -0.63 -8.68
N THR A 217 19.35 -0.42 -9.99
CA THR A 217 18.18 -0.51 -10.88
C THR A 217 18.06 -1.85 -11.62
N GLY A 218 18.99 -2.79 -11.45
CA GLY A 218 19.14 -3.92 -12.39
C GLY A 218 18.73 -5.31 -11.92
N ALA A 219 18.13 -5.51 -10.74
CA ALA A 219 18.03 -6.87 -10.17
C ALA A 219 17.15 -7.85 -10.98
N PHE A 220 16.43 -7.39 -12.02
CA PHE A 220 15.60 -8.22 -12.89
C PHE A 220 16.19 -8.30 -14.30
N GLY A 221 16.59 -9.51 -14.72
CA GLY A 221 17.41 -9.76 -15.89
C GLY A 221 16.75 -9.80 -17.28
N LYS A 222 17.56 -9.86 -18.34
CA LYS A 222 17.22 -9.92 -19.78
C LYS A 222 16.30 -11.07 -20.20
N SER A 223 16.33 -12.23 -19.53
CA SER A 223 15.35 -13.30 -19.80
C SER A 223 13.96 -13.01 -19.21
N GLN A 224 13.87 -12.00 -18.34
CA GLN A 224 12.64 -11.58 -17.66
C GLN A 224 12.43 -10.07 -17.76
N ARG A 225 12.02 -9.63 -18.95
CA ARG A 225 11.69 -8.24 -19.34
C ARG A 225 10.50 -7.60 -18.57
N ARG A 226 10.27 -7.94 -17.30
CA ARG A 226 8.95 -7.81 -16.64
C ARG A 226 8.82 -6.72 -15.57
N VAL A 227 9.91 -6.25 -14.97
CA VAL A 227 9.89 -5.15 -13.98
C VAL A 227 11.10 -4.25 -14.24
N CYS A 228 10.86 -2.95 -14.42
CA CYS A 228 11.92 -1.96 -14.57
C CYS A 228 11.99 -1.09 -13.32
N ILE A 229 13.20 -0.73 -12.91
CA ILE A 229 13.45 0.31 -11.92
C ILE A 229 14.19 1.42 -12.66
N LEU A 230 13.66 2.64 -12.65
CA LEU A 230 14.25 3.79 -13.34
C LEU A 230 14.11 5.02 -12.44
N ALA A 231 15.21 5.73 -12.15
CA ALA A 231 15.17 6.95 -11.33
C ALA A 231 15.09 8.24 -12.18
N ALA A 232 15.84 8.32 -13.29
CA ALA A 232 16.04 9.58 -14.01
C ALA A 232 14.88 9.99 -14.93
N CYS A 233 14.19 9.05 -15.60
CA CYS A 233 13.08 9.36 -16.52
C CYS A 233 11.76 9.68 -15.80
N VAL A 234 11.67 9.41 -14.50
CA VAL A 234 10.38 9.40 -13.79
C VAL A 234 9.89 10.81 -13.50
N ARG A 235 10.79 11.74 -13.20
CA ARG A 235 10.43 13.15 -13.04
C ARG A 235 9.81 13.71 -14.33
N GLN A 236 10.38 13.33 -15.47
CA GLN A 236 9.88 13.75 -16.79
C GLN A 236 8.55 13.08 -17.12
N LEU A 237 8.38 11.79 -16.81
CA LEU A 237 7.09 11.08 -16.88
C LEU A 237 5.99 11.71 -16.00
N CYS A 238 6.34 12.16 -14.79
CA CYS A 238 5.38 12.78 -13.87
C CYS A 238 5.03 14.23 -14.26
N GLN A 239 5.95 14.94 -14.92
CA GLN A 239 5.77 16.33 -15.34
C GLN A 239 5.10 16.44 -16.71
N ASP A 240 5.35 15.50 -17.62
CA ASP A 240 4.79 15.48 -18.97
C ASP A 240 3.38 14.86 -18.97
N LYS A 241 2.41 15.64 -18.50
CA LYS A 241 0.98 15.25 -18.50
C LYS A 241 0.38 15.10 -19.91
N GLY A 242 1.14 15.40 -20.97
CA GLY A 242 0.63 15.53 -22.34
C GLY A 242 1.27 14.61 -23.39
N SER A 243 2.54 14.23 -23.28
CA SER A 243 3.21 13.38 -24.26
C SER A 243 3.20 11.91 -23.83
N GLY A 244 2.11 11.21 -24.16
CA GLY A 244 1.95 9.77 -23.90
C GLY A 244 2.94 8.86 -24.64
N SER A 245 3.92 9.41 -25.38
CA SER A 245 4.84 8.63 -26.22
C SER A 245 5.92 7.91 -25.39
N VAL A 246 6.52 8.58 -24.40
CA VAL A 246 7.56 8.01 -23.54
C VAL A 246 6.97 7.00 -22.55
N ALA A 247 5.82 7.32 -21.97
CA ALA A 247 5.10 6.43 -21.07
C ALA A 247 4.72 5.10 -21.74
N ARG A 248 4.28 5.14 -23.00
CA ARG A 248 3.90 3.93 -23.75
C ARG A 248 5.07 3.02 -24.09
N ARG A 249 6.29 3.55 -24.21
CA ARG A 249 7.49 2.74 -24.49
C ARG A 249 7.97 2.00 -23.24
N ILE A 250 7.88 2.64 -22.08
CA ILE A 250 8.41 2.10 -20.83
C ILE A 250 7.38 1.24 -20.09
N LEU A 251 6.11 1.67 -20.05
CA LEU A 251 5.06 1.01 -19.27
C LEU A 251 4.41 -0.11 -20.07
N ARG A 252 4.17 -1.24 -19.41
CA ARG A 252 3.47 -2.39 -19.99
C ARG A 252 2.31 -2.80 -19.08
N ALA A 253 1.19 -3.19 -19.67
CA ALA A 253 0.06 -3.72 -18.92
C ALA A 253 0.51 -4.92 -18.06
N GLY A 254 0.06 -4.96 -16.82
CA GLY A 254 0.44 -5.98 -15.85
C GLY A 254 1.88 -5.90 -15.37
N ARG A 255 2.64 -4.83 -15.67
CA ARG A 255 4.06 -4.71 -15.27
C ARG A 255 4.31 -3.33 -14.68
N PRO A 256 4.17 -3.18 -13.36
CA PRO A 256 4.43 -1.90 -12.72
C PRO A 256 5.91 -1.52 -12.86
N LEU A 257 6.15 -0.26 -13.19
CA LEU A 257 7.43 0.40 -13.01
C LEU A 257 7.56 0.75 -11.53
N LEU A 258 8.64 0.30 -10.89
CA LEU A 258 8.89 0.50 -9.46
C LEU A 258 10.04 1.50 -9.31
N VAL A 259 9.81 2.59 -8.59
CA VAL A 259 10.75 3.72 -8.54
C VAL A 259 10.98 4.13 -7.09
N SER A 260 12.22 4.04 -6.63
CA SER A 260 12.60 4.63 -5.34
C SER A 260 12.71 6.15 -5.51
N LEU A 261 11.97 6.92 -4.70
CA LEU A 261 12.05 8.36 -4.64
C LEU A 261 12.67 8.77 -3.31
N GLY A 262 13.76 9.53 -3.35
CA GLY A 262 14.35 10.18 -2.19
C GLY A 262 13.76 11.56 -1.97
N TYR A 263 13.25 11.82 -0.77
CA TYR A 263 12.83 13.13 -0.29
C TYR A 263 13.63 13.48 0.96
N GLU A 264 14.58 14.41 0.79
CA GLU A 264 15.53 14.78 1.85
C GLU A 264 16.29 13.56 2.39
N ARG A 265 15.86 13.02 3.54
CA ARG A 265 16.44 11.84 4.21
C ARG A 265 15.51 10.63 4.26
N HIS A 266 14.38 10.68 3.54
CA HIS A 266 13.36 9.64 3.54
C HIS A 266 13.16 9.05 2.14
N PHE A 267 12.89 7.75 2.08
CA PHE A 267 12.61 7.05 0.83
C PHE A 267 11.18 6.57 0.75
N VAL A 268 10.57 6.74 -0.42
CA VAL A 268 9.25 6.20 -0.74
C VAL A 268 9.31 5.42 -2.05
N LEU A 269 8.44 4.43 -2.21
CA LEU A 269 8.33 3.69 -3.45
C LEU A 269 7.15 4.23 -4.27
N LEU A 270 7.44 4.78 -5.45
CA LEU A 270 6.46 5.12 -6.46
C LEU A 270 6.24 3.93 -7.40
N VAL A 271 4.98 3.62 -7.64
CA VAL A 271 4.52 2.57 -8.54
C VAL A 271 3.80 3.25 -9.70
N VAL A 272 4.26 2.99 -10.92
CA VAL A 272 3.60 3.48 -12.13
C VAL A 272 3.13 2.29 -12.96
N GLN A 273 1.84 2.20 -13.25
CA GLN A 273 1.28 1.09 -14.03
C GLN A 273 0.15 1.56 -14.94
N LEU A 274 -0.12 0.82 -16.02
CA LEU A 274 -1.28 1.11 -16.87
C LEU A 274 -2.55 0.50 -16.23
N ASN A 275 -3.64 1.27 -16.18
CA ASN A 275 -4.96 0.75 -15.87
C ASN A 275 -5.57 0.00 -17.07
N ASP A 276 -6.81 -0.45 -16.94
CA ASP A 276 -7.52 -1.21 -17.97
C ASP A 276 -7.80 -0.38 -19.24
N GLU A 277 -7.83 0.95 -19.14
CA GLU A 277 -7.91 1.88 -20.27
C GLU A 277 -6.55 2.17 -20.92
N GLY A 278 -5.46 1.56 -20.43
CA GLY A 278 -4.11 1.82 -20.91
C GLY A 278 -3.56 3.19 -20.51
N GLN A 279 -4.15 3.85 -19.51
CA GLN A 279 -3.69 5.11 -18.94
C GLN A 279 -2.75 4.86 -17.76
N PRO A 280 -1.67 5.64 -17.61
CA PRO A 280 -0.79 5.52 -16.47
C PRO A 280 -1.50 5.93 -15.18
N THR A 281 -1.35 5.09 -14.16
CA THR A 281 -1.76 5.32 -12.78
C THR A 281 -0.54 5.33 -11.89
N PHE A 282 -0.62 6.11 -10.82
CA PHE A 282 0.48 6.35 -9.90
C PHE A 282 0.02 6.00 -8.50
N ALA A 283 0.82 5.20 -7.79
CA ALA A 283 0.59 4.87 -6.40
C ALA A 283 1.87 4.96 -5.58
N ILE A 284 1.77 5.28 -4.29
CA ILE A 284 2.92 5.38 -3.40
C ILE A 284 2.79 4.41 -2.23
N LEU A 285 3.93 3.84 -1.85
CA LEU A 285 4.12 3.10 -0.60
C LEU A 285 5.07 3.92 0.27
N ASN A 286 4.54 4.40 1.39
CA ASN A 286 5.30 5.17 2.38
C ASN A 286 5.28 4.44 3.72
N SER A 287 6.45 3.97 4.15
CA SER A 287 6.64 3.32 5.45
C SER A 287 6.66 4.30 6.62
N LEU A 288 6.70 5.62 6.38
CA LEU A 288 6.67 6.63 7.44
C LEU A 288 5.77 7.81 7.04
N ASN A 289 4.46 7.64 7.26
CA ASN A 289 3.45 8.59 6.78
C ASN A 289 3.58 10.02 7.35
N HIS A 290 4.14 10.18 8.55
CA HIS A 290 4.20 11.47 9.25
C HIS A 290 5.48 12.28 8.97
N HIS A 291 6.50 11.68 8.35
CA HIS A 291 7.85 12.29 8.25
C HIS A 291 7.99 13.27 7.08
N LEU A 292 7.17 13.12 6.05
CA LEU A 292 7.22 14.02 4.91
C LEU A 292 6.74 15.44 5.28
N PRO A 293 7.50 16.50 4.94
CA PRO A 293 7.06 17.86 5.16
C PRO A 293 5.74 18.12 4.40
N PRO A 294 4.87 19.03 4.89
CA PRO A 294 3.56 19.27 4.28
C PRO A 294 3.60 19.53 2.77
N ALA A 295 4.62 20.25 2.28
CA ALA A 295 4.82 20.51 0.86
C ALA A 295 5.09 19.21 0.06
N ALA A 296 6.01 18.36 0.52
CA ALA A 296 6.29 17.08 -0.12
C ALA A 296 5.08 16.14 -0.10
N ARG A 297 4.30 16.13 1.00
CA ARG A 297 3.04 15.39 1.06
C ARG A 297 2.03 15.91 0.04
N GLN A 298 1.92 17.23 -0.12
CA GLN A 298 1.04 17.83 -1.10
C GLN A 298 1.47 17.45 -2.53
N ASP A 299 2.76 17.49 -2.83
CA ASP A 299 3.29 17.08 -4.14
C ASP A 299 2.99 15.61 -4.43
N LEU A 300 3.25 14.73 -3.48
CA LEU A 300 2.97 13.30 -3.62
C LEU A 300 1.47 13.01 -3.75
N HIS A 301 0.62 13.74 -3.03
CA HIS A 301 -0.84 13.64 -3.11
C HIS A 301 -1.40 14.25 -4.40
N ASN A 302 -0.72 15.25 -4.97
CA ASN A 302 -1.06 15.82 -6.27
C ASN A 302 -0.67 14.86 -7.41
N TRP A 303 0.42 14.11 -7.25
CA TRP A 303 0.89 13.14 -8.25
C TRP A 303 0.12 11.84 -8.17
N THR A 304 -0.20 11.39 -6.96
CA THR A 304 -0.78 10.08 -6.73
C THR A 304 -2.10 10.22 -6.01
N ARG A 305 -3.14 9.66 -6.61
CA ARG A 305 -4.46 9.55 -5.97
C ARG A 305 -4.55 8.31 -5.08
N ASN A 306 -3.57 7.42 -5.15
CA ASN A 306 -3.59 6.10 -4.52
C ASN A 306 -2.38 5.93 -3.60
N ILE A 307 -2.65 5.72 -2.31
CA ILE A 307 -1.64 5.30 -1.34
C ILE A 307 -1.89 3.82 -1.05
N ILE A 308 -0.90 2.97 -1.28
CA ILE A 308 -0.99 1.56 -0.92
C ILE A 308 -0.55 1.44 0.53
N PRO A 309 -1.42 0.97 1.43
CA PRO A 309 -1.07 0.85 2.85
C PRO A 309 0.00 -0.24 3.02
N VAL A 310 1.05 0.10 3.76
CA VAL A 310 2.19 -0.78 4.07
C VAL A 310 2.53 -0.71 5.55
N SER A 311 3.30 -1.69 6.02
CA SER A 311 3.82 -1.67 7.37
C SER A 311 4.62 -0.39 7.62
N GLN A 312 4.43 0.18 8.81
CA GLN A 312 5.11 1.41 9.18
C GLN A 312 6.45 1.06 9.85
N GLN A 313 7.49 1.81 9.49
CA GLN A 313 8.81 1.68 10.09
C GLN A 313 8.85 2.28 11.51
N PRO A 314 9.70 1.74 12.41
CA PRO A 314 9.75 2.20 13.79
C PRO A 314 10.59 3.47 13.99
N SER A 315 11.58 3.75 13.12
CA SER A 315 12.47 4.90 13.23
C SER A 315 12.65 5.59 11.88
N GLU A 316 13.56 6.54 11.72
CA GLU A 316 13.82 7.20 10.42
C GLU A 316 14.77 6.38 9.53
N ALA A 317 15.42 5.37 10.08
CA ALA A 317 16.54 4.69 9.46
C ALA A 317 16.15 3.53 8.52
N GLU A 318 14.91 3.05 8.56
CA GLU A 318 14.58 1.81 7.86
C GLU A 318 13.97 2.02 6.47
N CYS A 319 13.66 3.26 6.09
CA CYS A 319 12.89 3.59 4.88
C CYS A 319 13.46 2.95 3.60
N GLY A 320 14.78 2.94 3.43
CA GLY A 320 15.43 2.30 2.29
C GLY A 320 15.15 0.81 2.20
N TYR A 321 15.17 0.09 3.32
CA TYR A 321 14.86 -1.33 3.37
C TYR A 321 13.38 -1.62 3.09
N TYR A 322 12.48 -0.79 3.63
CA TYR A 322 11.06 -0.88 3.32
C TYR A 322 10.78 -0.69 1.83
N VAL A 323 11.49 0.21 1.14
CA VAL A 323 11.36 0.35 -0.32
C VAL A 323 11.72 -0.94 -1.04
N ILE A 324 12.81 -1.62 -0.66
CA ILE A 324 13.20 -2.92 -1.27
C ILE A 324 12.13 -3.98 -1.00
N LEU A 325 11.71 -4.13 0.26
CA LEU A 325 10.72 -5.13 0.67
C LEU A 325 9.40 -4.92 -0.07
N ASN A 326 8.90 -3.68 -0.10
CA ASN A 326 7.68 -3.32 -0.81
C ASN A 326 7.80 -3.54 -2.32
N ALA A 327 8.97 -3.25 -2.91
CA ALA A 327 9.22 -3.52 -4.32
C ALA A 327 9.17 -5.02 -4.63
N TRP A 328 9.79 -5.86 -3.80
CA TRP A 328 9.72 -7.32 -3.94
C TRP A 328 8.30 -7.86 -3.79
N ILE A 329 7.54 -7.37 -2.81
CA ILE A 329 6.13 -7.74 -2.60
C ILE A 329 5.33 -7.50 -3.88
N LEU A 330 5.42 -6.29 -4.44
CA LEU A 330 4.68 -5.93 -5.66
C LEU A 330 5.20 -6.64 -6.92
N ALA A 331 6.51 -6.83 -7.04
CA ALA A 331 7.11 -7.55 -8.17
C ALA A 331 6.63 -9.00 -8.23
N LEU A 332 6.43 -9.64 -7.07
CA LEU A 332 5.87 -10.98 -6.92
C LEU A 332 4.34 -11.03 -7.03
N GLY A 333 3.66 -9.91 -7.24
CA GLY A 333 2.20 -9.85 -7.28
C GLY A 333 1.53 -10.16 -5.95
N LEU A 334 2.22 -9.88 -4.84
CA LEU A 334 1.72 -10.08 -3.48
C LEU A 334 1.14 -8.76 -2.92
N GLN A 335 0.29 -8.89 -1.90
CA GLN A 335 -0.30 -7.75 -1.21
C GLN A 335 0.48 -7.44 0.08
N PRO A 336 0.97 -6.20 0.28
CA PRO A 336 1.63 -5.82 1.52
C PRO A 336 0.72 -5.98 2.73
N ASN A 337 1.27 -6.39 3.87
CA ASN A 337 0.55 -6.40 5.13
C ASN A 337 0.75 -5.07 5.88
N PRO A 338 -0.24 -4.17 5.98
CA PRO A 338 -0.06 -2.90 6.67
C PRO A 338 -0.06 -3.02 8.19
N ARG A 339 -0.46 -4.17 8.73
CA ARG A 339 -0.61 -4.38 10.17
C ARG A 339 0.63 -4.95 10.83
N VAL A 340 1.60 -5.44 10.05
CA VAL A 340 2.81 -6.00 10.64
C VAL A 340 3.69 -4.91 11.22
N ARG A 341 4.17 -5.17 12.43
CA ARG A 341 5.25 -4.41 13.06
C ARG A 341 6.49 -5.26 12.94
N VAL A 342 7.36 -4.88 12.02
CA VAL A 342 8.60 -5.62 11.76
C VAL A 342 9.48 -5.53 13.01
N ASP A 343 9.92 -6.67 13.50
CA ASP A 343 10.92 -6.75 14.56
C ASP A 343 12.30 -6.55 13.93
N TRP A 344 12.85 -5.36 14.07
CA TRP A 344 14.19 -4.98 13.58
C TRP A 344 15.31 -5.53 14.48
N SER A 345 15.18 -6.79 14.89
CA SER A 345 16.24 -7.50 15.60
C SER A 345 17.45 -7.72 14.68
N ASP A 346 18.64 -7.90 15.28
CA ASP A 346 19.87 -8.19 14.54
C ASP A 346 19.67 -9.39 13.61
N GLY A 347 18.98 -10.44 14.08
CA GLY A 347 18.67 -11.61 13.27
C GLY A 347 17.76 -11.32 12.08
N PHE A 348 16.77 -10.43 12.20
CA PHE A 348 15.98 -10.00 11.04
C PHE A 348 16.85 -9.23 10.06
N PHE A 349 17.61 -8.26 10.56
CA PHE A 349 18.44 -7.38 9.77
C PHE A 349 19.52 -8.14 8.99
N GLU A 350 20.26 -9.02 9.65
CA GLU A 350 21.27 -9.89 9.02
C GLU A 350 20.66 -10.75 7.91
N ASN A 351 19.51 -11.39 8.17
CA ASN A 351 18.84 -12.20 7.16
C ASN A 351 18.37 -11.37 5.95
N LEU A 352 17.88 -10.13 6.20
CA LEU A 352 17.50 -9.21 5.13
C LEU A 352 18.71 -8.80 4.30
N MET A 353 19.82 -8.42 4.94
CA MET A 353 21.04 -8.01 4.27
C MET A 353 21.63 -9.15 3.44
N ASP A 354 21.71 -10.35 4.00
CA ASP A 354 22.13 -11.55 3.26
C ASP A 354 21.23 -11.79 2.05
N LEU A 355 19.90 -11.68 2.22
CA LEU A 355 18.96 -11.86 1.11
C LEU A 355 19.17 -10.79 0.02
N VAL A 356 19.41 -9.53 0.39
CA VAL A 356 19.72 -8.45 -0.57
C VAL A 356 21.02 -8.75 -1.31
N HIS A 357 22.08 -9.16 -0.62
CA HIS A 357 23.35 -9.50 -1.25
C HIS A 357 23.25 -10.73 -2.17
N LEU A 358 22.58 -11.79 -1.73
CA LEU A 358 22.27 -12.97 -2.56
C LEU A 358 21.49 -12.57 -3.81
N THR A 359 20.54 -11.64 -3.67
CA THR A 359 19.74 -11.11 -4.79
C THR A 359 20.63 -10.38 -5.79
N ARG A 360 21.52 -9.51 -5.30
CA ARG A 360 22.48 -8.77 -6.14
C ARG A 360 23.46 -9.70 -6.86
N MET A 361 23.86 -10.80 -6.24
CA MET A 361 24.74 -11.80 -6.87
C MET A 361 23.98 -12.76 -7.80
N GLY A 362 22.66 -12.61 -7.95
CA GLY A 362 21.85 -13.50 -8.78
C GLY A 362 21.64 -14.89 -8.17
N TYR A 363 21.90 -15.09 -6.89
CA TYR A 363 21.72 -16.38 -6.20
C TYR A 363 20.30 -16.59 -5.65
N THR A 364 19.46 -15.56 -5.71
CA THR A 364 18.11 -15.60 -5.16
C THR A 364 17.07 -15.99 -6.21
N SER A 365 16.11 -16.81 -5.79
CA SER A 365 14.91 -17.21 -6.53
C SER A 365 13.65 -16.56 -5.95
N TRP A 366 12.54 -16.59 -6.71
CA TRP A 366 11.27 -15.98 -6.29
C TRP A 366 10.74 -16.57 -4.98
N ASP A 367 10.92 -17.86 -4.80
CA ASP A 367 10.41 -18.61 -3.66
C ASP A 367 11.24 -18.36 -2.40
N LEU A 368 12.55 -18.09 -2.50
CA LEU A 368 13.34 -17.65 -1.35
C LEU A 368 12.87 -16.28 -0.85
N ILE A 369 12.67 -15.31 -1.75
CA ILE A 369 12.13 -13.98 -1.38
C ILE A 369 10.73 -14.11 -0.79
N CYS A 370 9.84 -14.87 -1.44
CA CYS A 370 8.49 -15.08 -0.94
C CYS A 370 8.48 -15.74 0.45
N THR A 371 9.36 -16.73 0.67
CA THR A 371 9.50 -17.40 1.97
C THR A 371 9.99 -16.42 3.05
N PHE A 372 10.94 -15.54 2.72
CA PHE A 372 11.37 -14.48 3.63
C PHE A 372 10.22 -13.52 3.99
N LEU A 373 9.47 -13.07 2.98
CA LEU A 373 8.35 -12.16 3.20
C LEU A 373 7.25 -12.79 4.05
N LYS A 374 6.94 -14.08 3.82
CA LYS A 374 5.96 -14.85 4.60
C LYS A 374 6.43 -15.14 6.02
N CYS A 375 7.71 -15.51 6.21
CA CYS A 375 8.29 -15.71 7.52
C CYS A 375 8.23 -14.45 8.38
N ASN A 376 8.21 -13.25 7.79
CA ASN A 376 8.17 -12.00 8.54
C ASN A 376 6.81 -11.30 8.52
N ASP A 377 5.74 -12.01 8.12
CA ASP A 377 4.36 -11.50 8.01
C ASP A 377 4.25 -10.21 7.18
N LEU A 378 5.18 -9.97 6.25
CA LEU A 378 5.25 -8.76 5.41
C LEU A 378 4.18 -8.72 4.33
N VAL A 379 3.54 -9.86 4.05
CA VAL A 379 2.51 -10.03 3.02
C VAL A 379 1.24 -10.61 3.60
N LEU A 380 0.09 -10.17 3.08
CA LEU A 380 -1.16 -10.88 3.29
C LEU A 380 -1.12 -12.19 2.49
N LEU A 381 -1.72 -13.25 3.03
CA LEU A 381 -1.64 -14.59 2.46
C LEU A 381 -2.11 -14.59 1.01
N SER A 382 -1.16 -14.80 0.11
CA SER A 382 -1.38 -14.91 -1.33
C SER A 382 -0.35 -15.83 -1.94
N GLU A 383 -0.74 -16.52 -3.01
CA GLU A 383 0.16 -17.29 -3.84
C GLU A 383 0.80 -16.37 -4.89
N VAL A 384 2.11 -16.54 -5.12
CA VAL A 384 2.80 -15.84 -6.19
C VAL A 384 2.25 -16.35 -7.53
N PRO A 385 1.69 -15.47 -8.38
CA PRO A 385 1.19 -15.87 -9.70
C PRO A 385 2.29 -16.52 -10.55
N ASN A 386 1.95 -17.52 -11.36
CA ASN A 386 2.93 -18.30 -12.15
C ASN A 386 3.79 -17.42 -13.06
N ASP A 387 3.24 -16.34 -13.60
CA ASP A 387 3.90 -15.38 -14.46
C ASP A 387 4.84 -14.39 -13.73
N ARG A 388 4.84 -14.43 -12.39
CA ARG A 388 5.73 -13.68 -11.50
C ARG A 388 6.83 -14.52 -10.86
N ARG A 389 6.86 -15.83 -11.14
CA ARG A 389 7.84 -16.77 -10.60
C ARG A 389 9.12 -16.74 -11.45
N PHE A 390 10.27 -16.53 -10.80
CA PHE A 390 11.59 -16.48 -11.43
C PHE A 390 12.59 -17.43 -10.76
N VAL A 391 13.22 -18.28 -11.55
CA VAL A 391 14.12 -19.32 -11.02
C VAL A 391 15.40 -18.71 -10.48
N LYS A 392 15.98 -17.73 -11.18
CA LYS A 392 17.25 -17.10 -10.82
C LYS A 392 17.25 -15.66 -11.32
N LEU A 393 17.81 -14.76 -10.51
CA LEU A 393 18.04 -13.36 -10.90
C LEU A 393 19.36 -13.24 -11.68
N GLU A 394 19.47 -12.19 -12.49
CA GLU A 394 20.73 -11.87 -13.14
C GLU A 394 21.68 -11.19 -12.13
N GLU A 395 22.95 -11.56 -12.23
CA GLU A 395 24.00 -11.07 -11.35
C GLU A 395 24.35 -9.62 -11.68
N LEU A 396 24.33 -8.76 -10.66
CA LEU A 396 24.68 -7.34 -10.71
C LEU A 396 26.02 -7.06 -10.02
N ARG A 397 27.04 -7.89 -10.29
CA ARG A 397 28.35 -7.72 -9.65
C ARG A 397 29.11 -6.49 -10.13
N ASN A 398 28.88 -6.03 -11.35
CA ASN A 398 29.63 -4.92 -11.92
C ASN A 398 28.81 -3.64 -11.89
N ASP A 399 29.23 -2.68 -11.07
CA ASP A 399 28.72 -1.29 -11.05
C ASP A 399 29.08 -0.51 -12.35
N SER A 400 29.46 -1.18 -13.44
CA SER A 400 29.65 -0.52 -14.72
C SER A 400 28.30 -0.02 -15.20
N ALA A 401 28.15 1.30 -15.23
CA ALA A 401 26.96 2.06 -15.61
C ALA A 401 26.35 1.66 -16.98
N ASP A 402 27.03 0.83 -17.77
CA ASP A 402 26.59 0.33 -19.08
C ASP A 402 25.40 -0.62 -19.03
N HIS A 403 25.08 -1.27 -17.91
CA HIS A 403 23.95 -2.22 -17.89
C HIS A 403 22.59 -1.56 -18.20
N LEU A 404 22.43 -0.29 -17.85
CA LEU A 404 21.21 0.48 -18.09
C LEU A 404 21.15 0.99 -19.54
N GLY A 405 22.29 1.42 -20.10
CA GLY A 405 22.44 1.77 -21.51
C GLY A 405 22.14 0.57 -22.40
N ILE A 406 22.76 -0.58 -22.11
CA ILE A 406 22.53 -1.85 -22.82
C ILE A 406 21.06 -2.26 -22.80
N PHE A 407 20.35 -2.09 -21.66
CA PHE A 407 18.92 -2.47 -21.59
C PHE A 407 18.03 -1.56 -22.44
N LEU A 408 18.31 -0.26 -22.47
CA LEU A 408 17.56 0.71 -23.29
C LEU A 408 17.90 0.55 -24.79
N ASP A 409 19.16 0.30 -25.12
CA ASP A 409 19.61 0.10 -26.49
C ASP A 409 19.05 -1.22 -27.07
N GLU A 410 19.09 -2.33 -26.31
CA GLU A 410 18.51 -3.62 -26.74
C GLU A 410 16.98 -3.58 -26.90
N GLN A 411 16.28 -2.72 -26.15
CA GLN A 411 14.85 -2.48 -26.37
C GLN A 411 14.60 -1.76 -27.70
N THR A 412 15.44 -0.79 -28.04
CA THR A 412 15.32 0.02 -29.26
C THR A 412 15.54 -0.84 -30.51
N ASP A 413 16.49 -1.78 -30.46
CA ASP A 413 16.82 -2.66 -31.59
C ASP A 413 15.74 -3.71 -31.89
N MET A 414 15.11 -4.29 -30.86
CA MET A 414 14.02 -5.26 -31.07
C MET A 414 12.73 -4.63 -31.58
N GLU A 415 12.41 -3.42 -31.15
CA GLU A 415 11.23 -2.71 -31.62
C GLU A 415 11.43 -2.23 -33.06
N SER A 416 12.65 -1.87 -33.43
CA SER A 416 13.03 -1.62 -34.83
C SER A 416 12.81 -2.87 -35.69
N TYR A 417 13.17 -4.04 -35.18
CA TYR A 417 12.91 -5.33 -35.85
C TYR A 417 11.41 -5.66 -35.93
N GLN A 418 10.64 -5.46 -34.85
CA GLN A 418 9.19 -5.70 -34.85
C GLN A 418 8.45 -4.75 -35.78
N ALA A 419 8.78 -3.45 -35.77
CA ALA A 419 8.21 -2.45 -36.68
C ALA A 419 8.55 -2.74 -38.14
N MET A 420 9.75 -3.25 -38.44
CA MET A 420 10.11 -3.72 -39.78
C MET A 420 9.32 -4.97 -40.19
N THR A 421 9.09 -5.94 -39.29
CA THR A 421 8.28 -7.13 -39.61
C THR A 421 6.77 -6.86 -39.69
N GLU A 422 6.26 -5.86 -38.98
CA GLU A 422 4.84 -5.46 -39.04
C GLU A 422 4.50 -4.65 -40.29
N ALA A 423 5.49 -4.03 -40.95
CA ALA A 423 5.28 -3.32 -42.21
C ALA A 423 5.04 -4.28 -43.41
N ASP A 424 5.50 -5.52 -43.32
CA ASP A 424 5.45 -6.50 -44.42
C ASP A 424 4.44 -7.66 -44.21
N ALA A 425 3.81 -7.77 -43.04
CA ALA A 425 2.91 -8.87 -42.71
C ALA A 425 1.42 -8.47 -42.82
N ALA A 426 0.70 -9.07 -43.77
CA ALA A 426 -0.77 -9.02 -43.81
C ALA A 426 -1.37 -9.57 -42.49
N PRO A 427 -2.46 -8.98 -41.97
CA PRO A 427 -2.85 -9.13 -40.57
C PRO A 427 -3.46 -10.51 -40.30
N THR A 428 -2.64 -11.46 -39.83
CA THR A 428 -3.11 -12.76 -39.33
C THR A 428 -2.50 -13.20 -38.01
N THR A 429 -1.68 -12.38 -37.36
CA THR A 429 -1.21 -12.68 -35.99
C THR A 429 -2.27 -12.29 -34.96
N SER A 430 -2.71 -13.31 -34.22
CA SER A 430 -3.64 -13.23 -33.10
C SER A 430 -3.21 -12.20 -32.07
N ARG A 431 -3.85 -11.03 -32.13
CA ARG A 431 -3.81 -9.97 -31.11
C ARG A 431 -4.11 -10.59 -29.74
N LEU A 432 -3.23 -10.37 -28.76
CA LEU A 432 -3.55 -10.56 -27.34
C LEU A 432 -4.86 -9.84 -27.06
N THR A 433 -5.91 -10.60 -26.76
CA THR A 433 -7.24 -10.03 -26.54
C THR A 433 -7.26 -9.30 -25.20
N LEU A 434 -8.10 -8.27 -25.08
CA LEU A 434 -8.32 -7.53 -23.83
C LEU A 434 -8.66 -8.47 -22.66
N GLU A 435 -9.30 -9.61 -22.93
CA GLU A 435 -9.58 -10.66 -21.93
C GLU A 435 -8.34 -11.41 -21.42
N SER A 436 -7.33 -11.59 -22.28
CA SER A 436 -6.05 -12.20 -21.91
C SER A 436 -5.22 -11.27 -21.02
N ILE A 437 -5.40 -9.96 -21.19
CA ILE A 437 -4.79 -8.91 -20.37
C ILE A 437 -5.51 -8.80 -19.01
N LYS A 438 -6.85 -8.88 -18.99
CA LYS A 438 -7.66 -8.90 -17.76
C LYS A 438 -7.33 -10.07 -16.82
N THR A 439 -6.99 -11.23 -17.37
CA THR A 439 -6.62 -12.41 -16.57
C THR A 439 -5.20 -12.33 -15.97
N THR A 440 -4.31 -11.51 -16.53
CA THR A 440 -2.93 -11.30 -16.06
C THR A 440 -2.76 -10.04 -15.19
N ASN A 441 -3.69 -9.07 -15.26
CA ASN A 441 -3.74 -7.85 -14.43
C ASN A 441 -4.15 -8.08 -12.96
N ARG A 442 -3.85 -9.24 -12.36
CA ARG A 442 -4.29 -9.58 -10.99
C ARG A 442 -3.68 -8.72 -9.86
N CYS A 443 -2.75 -7.83 -10.16
CA CYS A 443 -2.54 -6.64 -9.33
C CYS A 443 -3.71 -5.66 -9.58
N ASN A 444 -4.94 -6.07 -9.34
CA ASN A 444 -5.96 -5.12 -8.94
C ASN A 444 -5.45 -4.59 -7.59
N ILE A 445 -4.61 -3.56 -7.62
CA ILE A 445 -4.74 -2.47 -6.66
C ILE A 445 -6.21 -2.14 -6.80
N SER A 446 -7.05 -2.71 -5.92
CA SER A 446 -8.49 -2.52 -5.97
C SER A 446 -8.70 -1.04 -6.27
N GLU A 447 -9.53 -0.69 -7.26
CA GLU A 447 -10.02 0.67 -7.39
C GLU A 447 -10.31 1.13 -5.96
N GLY A 448 -9.48 2.06 -5.47
CA GLY A 448 -9.39 2.32 -4.03
C GLY A 448 -10.81 2.54 -3.57
N ILE A 449 -11.23 1.80 -2.53
CA ILE A 449 -12.58 1.79 -1.94
C ILE A 449 -13.27 3.10 -2.30
N SER A 450 -14.18 3.05 -3.27
CA SER A 450 -14.99 4.20 -3.64
C SER A 450 -15.82 4.55 -2.41
N HIS A 451 -15.37 5.59 -1.71
CA HIS A 451 -15.98 6.22 -0.54
C HIS A 451 -16.52 5.27 0.55
N LEU A 452 -15.64 4.94 1.50
CA LEU A 452 -16.00 4.99 2.91
C LEU A 452 -15.20 6.14 3.54
N THR A 453 -15.86 7.26 3.80
CA THR A 453 -15.34 8.40 4.56
C THR A 453 -15.19 8.00 6.03
N GLY A 454 -14.22 7.14 6.32
CA GLY A 454 -13.73 6.88 7.67
C GLY A 454 -12.48 7.72 7.89
N THR A 455 -12.59 8.79 8.67
CA THR A 455 -11.44 9.53 9.18
C THR A 455 -10.57 8.60 10.01
N PHE A 456 -9.36 8.31 9.54
CA PHE A 456 -8.33 7.71 10.37
C PHE A 456 -8.01 8.67 11.52
N TYR A 457 -8.15 8.19 12.76
CA TYR A 457 -7.67 8.86 13.96
C TYR A 457 -6.14 8.91 13.91
N TYR A 458 -5.57 10.11 14.01
CA TYR A 458 -4.15 10.31 14.27
C TYR A 458 -4.02 10.69 15.75
N ASP A 459 -3.56 9.75 16.57
CA ASP A 459 -3.02 10.05 17.90
C ASP A 459 -1.70 10.80 17.71
N ALA A 460 -1.52 11.87 18.48
CA ALA A 460 -0.30 12.67 18.57
C ALA A 460 0.72 12.03 19.52
#